data_AF-A0A2N1MQY7-F1
#
_entry.id   AF-A0A2N1MQY7-F1
#
_cell.length_a   1.000
_cell.length_b   1.000
_cell.length_c   1.000
_cell.angle_alpha   90.00
_cell.angle_beta   90.00
_cell.angle_gamma   90.00
#
_symmetry.space_group_name_H-M   'P 1'
#
loop_
_entity.id
_entity.type
_entity.pdbx_description
1 polymer ?
#
loop_
_entity_poly.entity_id
_entity_poly.type
_entity_poly.pdbx_seq_one_letter_code
_entity_poly.pdbx_strand_id
1 'polypeptide(L)'
;MLMWEISSGKPPFNNYEHDYYLAMNIVNGIRPRIVSGTPLKYESLMKQCWNADPSKRPDIKTLQKKINEVYKRYLDMPNELEESNNLEINKTNSSEEARETSSTLFTSSKLHNFENFPEPRNATEEQQEAFHSKSYDNFYIPDSIEDFGKSSDQENNSTSNKISIFKVNNADSQLYEKFEKLQVKMIFKKIIIITMKQ
;
A
#
# COMPACT_ATOMS: atom_id res chain seq x y z
N MET A 1 9.53 -0.84 1.78
CA MET A 1 8.55 -1.32 0.78
C MET A 1 7.86 -2.60 1.24
N LEU A 2 8.59 -3.64 1.68
CA LEU A 2 7.99 -4.90 2.16
C LEU A 2 6.88 -4.72 3.23
N MET A 3 7.08 -3.84 4.21
CA MET A 3 6.05 -3.53 5.22
C MET A 3 4.74 -3.04 4.58
N TRP A 4 4.83 -2.25 3.52
CA TRP A 4 3.66 -1.75 2.79
C TRP A 4 2.97 -2.89 2.04
N GLU A 5 3.73 -3.74 1.36
CA GLU A 5 3.20 -4.89 0.63
C GLU A 5 2.49 -5.90 1.55
N ILE A 6 3.02 -6.12 2.76
CA ILE A 6 2.36 -6.95 3.77
C ILE A 6 1.02 -6.33 4.18
N SER A 7 1.02 -5.02 4.46
CA SER A 7 -0.17 -4.26 4.83
C SER A 7 -1.22 -4.26 3.72
N SER A 8 -0.84 -3.92 2.48
CA SER A 8 -1.76 -3.80 1.35
C SER A 8 -2.14 -5.14 0.72
N GLY A 9 -1.28 -6.17 0.84
CA GLY A 9 -1.37 -7.41 0.07
C GLY A 9 -1.15 -7.23 -1.43
N LYS A 10 -0.56 -6.10 -1.86
CA LYS A 10 -0.36 -5.75 -3.27
C LYS A 10 1.07 -5.26 -3.50
N PRO A 11 1.61 -5.41 -4.72
CA PRO A 11 2.85 -4.74 -5.10
C PRO A 11 2.73 -3.21 -4.96
N PRO A 12 3.76 -2.52 -4.46
CA PRO A 12 3.78 -1.06 -4.43
C PRO A 12 3.60 -0.46 -5.82
N PHE A 13 2.82 0.61 -5.92
CA PHE A 13 2.55 1.29 -7.19
C PHE A 13 1.97 0.38 -8.30
N ASN A 14 1.26 -0.70 -7.94
CA ASN A 14 0.63 -1.62 -8.90
C ASN A 14 -0.30 -0.97 -9.93
N ASN A 15 -0.78 0.25 -9.66
CA ASN A 15 -1.67 1.00 -10.56
C ASN A 15 -0.90 1.99 -11.46
N TYR A 16 0.43 1.96 -11.47
CA TYR A 16 1.27 2.85 -12.26
C TYR A 16 2.16 2.05 -13.21
N GLU A 17 2.44 2.63 -14.37
CA GLU A 17 3.49 2.13 -15.24
C GLU A 17 4.85 2.26 -14.54
N HIS A 18 5.64 1.18 -14.59
CA HIS A 18 6.94 1.12 -13.94
C HIS A 18 8.02 1.70 -14.88
N ASP A 19 7.92 3.01 -15.12
CA ASP A 19 8.73 3.74 -16.09
C ASP A 19 9.68 4.76 -15.42
N TYR A 20 10.34 5.55 -16.26
CA TYR A 20 11.23 6.63 -15.81
C TYR A 20 10.51 7.68 -14.96
N TYR A 21 9.27 8.03 -15.30
CA TYR A 21 8.51 9.05 -14.59
C TYR A 21 8.14 8.59 -13.19
N LEU A 22 7.71 7.33 -13.01
CA LEU A 22 7.48 6.76 -11.69
C LEU A 22 8.76 6.75 -10.85
N ALA A 23 9.89 6.35 -11.44
CA ALA A 23 11.18 6.38 -10.75
C ALA A 23 11.55 7.81 -10.30
N MET A 24 11.39 8.81 -11.18
CA MET A 24 11.60 10.22 -10.84
C MET A 24 10.68 10.70 -9.72
N ASN A 25 9.41 10.31 -9.72
CA ASN A 25 8.46 10.63 -8.65
C ASN A 25 8.92 10.02 -7.32
N ILE A 26 9.38 8.77 -7.30
CA ILE A 26 9.90 8.10 -6.10
C ILE A 26 11.15 8.82 -5.56
N VAL A 27 12.09 9.20 -6.44
CA VAL A 27 13.29 9.98 -6.06
C VAL A 27 12.90 11.33 -5.45
N ASN A 28 11.90 12.00 -6.04
CA ASN A 28 11.35 13.26 -5.52
C ASN A 28 10.52 13.10 -4.23
N GLY A 29 10.38 11.88 -3.73
CA GLY A 29 9.81 11.62 -2.41
C GLY A 29 8.39 11.07 -2.43
N ILE A 30 7.80 10.80 -3.59
CA ILE A 30 6.49 10.14 -3.67
C ILE A 30 6.59 8.74 -3.06
N ARG A 31 5.61 8.38 -2.23
CA ARG A 31 5.49 7.06 -1.57
C ARG A 31 4.09 6.50 -1.81
N PRO A 32 3.91 5.16 -1.77
CA PRO A 32 2.58 4.57 -1.85
C PRO A 32 1.65 5.12 -0.77
N ARG A 33 0.37 5.29 -1.10
CA ARG A 33 -0.65 5.70 -0.14
C ARG A 33 -0.73 4.69 0.99
N ILE A 34 -0.75 5.15 2.23
CA ILE A 34 -0.95 4.28 3.39
C ILE A 34 -2.34 3.69 3.32
N VAL A 35 -2.45 2.37 3.49
CA VAL A 35 -3.73 1.67 3.49
C VAL A 35 -4.47 2.02 4.77
N SER A 36 -5.75 2.42 4.64
CA SER A 36 -6.63 2.70 5.77
C SER A 36 -6.68 1.51 6.73
N GLY A 37 -6.62 1.77 8.04
CA GLY A 37 -6.56 0.73 9.07
C GLY A 37 -5.18 0.13 9.30
N THR A 38 -4.12 0.72 8.71
CA THR A 38 -2.75 0.38 9.12
C THR A 38 -2.50 0.95 10.51
N PRO A 39 -2.12 0.12 11.51
CA PRO A 39 -1.91 0.61 12.86
C PRO A 39 -0.82 1.70 12.89
N LEU A 40 -1.10 2.83 13.56
CA LEU A 40 -0.27 4.05 13.54
C LEU A 40 1.22 3.82 13.83
N LYS A 41 1.53 2.90 14.75
CA LYS A 41 2.92 2.54 15.09
C LYS A 41 3.63 1.82 13.95
N TYR A 42 2.90 0.97 13.22
CA TYR A 42 3.41 0.30 12.03
C TYR A 42 3.56 1.28 10.86
N GLU A 43 2.60 2.18 10.68
CA GLU A 43 2.69 3.26 9.69
C GLU A 43 3.91 4.15 9.94
N SER A 44 4.11 4.63 11.16
CA SER A 44 5.25 5.46 11.52
C SER A 44 6.58 4.74 11.27
N LEU A 45 6.67 3.46 11.62
CA LEU A 45 7.85 2.64 11.38
C LEU A 45 8.11 2.44 9.88
N MET A 46 7.07 2.13 9.12
CA MET A 46 7.13 2.02 7.66
C MET A 46 7.59 3.34 7.03
N LYS A 47 7.11 4.48 7.54
CA LYS A 47 7.53 5.81 7.11
C LYS A 47 9.01 6.09 7.37
N GLN A 48 9.52 5.65 8.52
CA GLN A 48 10.95 5.78 8.85
C GLN A 48 11.84 4.95 7.92
N CYS A 49 11.40 3.74 7.54
CA CYS A 49 12.19 2.83 6.69
C CYS A 49 12.46 3.36 5.28
N TRP A 50 11.60 4.22 4.73
CA TRP A 50 11.75 4.79 3.39
C TRP A 50 12.05 6.29 3.38
N ASN A 51 12.60 6.80 4.48
CA ASN A 51 13.06 8.19 4.56
C ASN A 51 14.18 8.43 3.53
N ALA A 52 14.13 9.57 2.83
CA ALA A 52 15.17 9.94 1.89
C ALA A 52 16.55 10.06 2.57
N ASP A 53 16.59 10.61 3.78
CA ASP A 53 17.80 10.68 4.61
C ASP A 53 18.12 9.30 5.20
N PRO A 54 19.25 8.67 4.81
CA PRO A 54 19.65 7.36 5.31
C PRO A 54 19.86 7.33 6.83
N SER A 55 20.29 8.44 7.44
CA SER A 55 20.54 8.52 8.89
C SER A 55 19.27 8.42 9.74
N LYS A 56 18.12 8.75 9.13
CA LYS A 56 16.79 8.64 9.77
C LYS A 56 16.17 7.26 9.65
N ARG A 57 16.78 6.35 8.87
CA ARG A 57 16.30 4.98 8.72
C ARG A 57 16.74 4.16 9.95
N PRO A 58 15.85 3.32 10.52
CA PRO A 58 16.24 2.45 11.61
C PRO A 58 17.23 1.39 11.11
N ASP A 59 18.24 1.08 11.93
CA ASP A 59 19.05 -0.11 11.72
C ASP A 59 18.21 -1.38 11.92
N ILE A 60 18.74 -2.52 11.48
CA ILE A 60 18.02 -3.79 11.51
C ILE A 60 17.61 -4.25 12.92
N LYS A 61 18.44 -4.00 13.95
CA LYS A 61 18.15 -4.38 15.34
C LYS A 61 17.04 -3.50 15.90
N THR A 62 17.11 -2.20 15.64
CA THR A 62 16.07 -1.23 16.02
C THR A 62 14.74 -1.56 15.32
N LEU A 63 14.77 -1.89 14.03
CA LEU A 63 13.60 -2.28 13.25
C LEU A 63 12.93 -3.53 13.83
N GLN A 64 13.72 -4.60 14.08
CA GLN A 64 13.23 -5.84 14.66
C GLN A 64 12.58 -5.61 16.04
N LYS A 65 13.22 -4.83 16.90
CA LYS A 65 12.68 -4.46 18.21
C LYS A 65 11.33 -3.75 18.08
N LYS A 66 11.23 -2.73 17.23
CA LYS A 66 9.98 -1.98 17.00
C LYS A 66 8.88 -2.86 16.43
N ILE A 67 9.17 -3.76 15.49
CA ILE A 67 8.19 -4.73 14.96
C ILE A 67 7.67 -5.64 16.08
N ASN A 68 8.57 -6.18 16.91
CA ASN A 68 8.19 -7.01 18.05
C ASN A 68 7.31 -6.27 19.07
N GLU A 69 7.57 -4.98 19.30
CA GLU A 69 6.72 -4.16 20.17
C GLU A 69 5.32 -3.93 19.59
N VAL A 70 5.19 -3.75 18.27
CA VAL A 70 3.87 -3.68 17.61
C VAL A 70 3.15 -5.02 17.75
N TYR A 71 3.86 -6.13 17.58
CA TYR A 71 3.31 -7.47 17.72
C TYR A 71 2.83 -7.79 19.14
N LYS A 72 3.63 -7.49 20.16
CA LYS A 72 3.25 -7.72 21.57
C LYS A 72 1.99 -6.96 21.95
N ARG A 73 1.89 -5.69 21.55
CA ARG A 73 0.68 -4.88 21.79
C ARG A 73 -0.57 -5.46 21.14
N TYR A 74 -0.42 -6.20 20.05
CA TYR A 74 -1.54 -6.94 19.45
C TYR A 74 -1.91 -8.17 20.27
N LEU A 75 -0.93 -8.93 20.78
CA LEU A 75 -1.17 -10.10 21.62
C LEU A 75 -1.79 -9.75 22.98
N ASP A 76 -1.38 -8.63 23.58
CA ASP A 76 -1.84 -8.16 24.89
C ASP A 76 -3.26 -7.56 24.84
N MET A 77 -3.83 -7.40 23.64
CA MET A 77 -5.22 -6.99 23.50
C MET A 77 -6.13 -8.18 23.83
N PRO A 78 -7.07 -8.06 24.78
CA PRO A 78 -7.97 -9.16 25.12
C PRO A 78 -8.75 -9.53 23.86
N ASN A 79 -8.42 -10.72 23.34
CA ASN A 79 -9.04 -11.25 22.14
C ASN A 79 -10.14 -12.21 22.59
N GLU A 80 -11.36 -12.00 22.09
CA GLU A 80 -12.26 -13.10 21.75
C GLU A 80 -11.61 -13.90 20.60
N LEU A 81 -10.45 -14.52 20.86
CA LEU A 81 -9.85 -15.57 20.05
C LEU A 81 -10.34 -16.90 20.61
N GLU A 82 -11.64 -17.14 20.50
CA GLU A 82 -12.10 -18.51 20.35
C GLU A 82 -12.43 -18.74 18.87
N GLU A 83 -12.03 -19.92 18.40
CA GLU A 83 -12.27 -20.46 17.05
C GLU A 83 -11.38 -19.94 15.91
N SER A 84 -10.11 -20.33 15.91
CA SER A 84 -9.47 -20.87 14.69
C SER A 84 -8.20 -21.68 14.99
N ASN A 85 -8.22 -22.56 16.00
CA ASN A 85 -7.12 -23.51 16.26
C ASN A 85 -7.33 -24.90 15.65
N ASN A 86 -8.35 -25.09 14.80
CA ASN A 86 -8.52 -26.33 14.05
C ASN A 86 -8.14 -26.11 12.58
N LEU A 87 -6.83 -25.97 12.31
CA LEU A 87 -6.30 -26.34 11.00
C LEU A 87 -5.93 -27.82 11.06
N GLU A 88 -6.92 -28.65 10.77
CA GLU A 88 -6.72 -30.04 10.39
C GLU A 88 -5.86 -30.06 9.11
N ILE A 89 -4.66 -30.63 9.24
CA ILE A 89 -3.71 -30.83 8.16
C ILE A 89 -4.24 -32.00 7.31
N ASN A 90 -5.07 -31.69 6.33
CA ASN A 90 -5.52 -32.67 5.35
C ASN A 90 -4.47 -32.75 4.26
N LYS A 91 -3.53 -33.68 4.41
CA LYS A 91 -2.71 -34.19 3.31
C LYS A 91 -3.63 -34.87 2.30
N THR A 92 -4.00 -34.15 1.24
CA THR A 92 -4.53 -34.77 0.02
C THR A 92 -3.55 -34.50 -1.11
N ASN A 93 -2.77 -35.54 -1.42
CA ASN A 93 -2.08 -35.68 -2.69
C ASN A 93 -3.15 -35.85 -3.78
N SER A 94 -3.44 -34.79 -4.52
CA SER A 94 -4.11 -34.87 -5.81
C SER A 94 -3.24 -34.10 -6.80
N SER A 95 -2.47 -34.87 -7.56
CA SER A 95 -1.78 -34.43 -8.76
C SER A 95 -2.83 -34.06 -9.80
N GLU A 96 -3.04 -32.76 -9.98
CA GLU A 96 -3.69 -32.24 -11.17
C GLU A 96 -2.76 -31.21 -11.79
N GLU A 97 -2.15 -31.65 -12.89
CA GLU A 97 -1.29 -30.88 -13.77
C GLU A 97 -2.07 -29.67 -14.30
N ALA A 98 -1.92 -28.53 -13.65
CA ALA A 98 -2.15 -27.25 -14.30
C ALA A 98 -1.07 -27.12 -15.37
N ARG A 99 -1.47 -27.30 -16.64
CA ARG A 99 -0.62 -27.06 -17.80
C ARG A 99 0.06 -25.71 -17.63
N GLU A 100 1.37 -25.77 -17.40
CA GLU A 100 2.25 -24.63 -17.57
C GLU A 100 2.15 -24.23 -19.05
N THR A 101 1.26 -23.29 -19.37
CA THR A 101 1.61 -22.31 -20.39
C THR A 101 2.72 -21.46 -19.80
N SER A 102 3.93 -22.02 -19.82
CA SER A 102 5.17 -21.30 -19.71
C SER A 102 5.27 -20.39 -20.93
N SER A 103 4.49 -19.30 -20.93
CA SER A 103 5.03 -18.08 -21.48
C SER A 103 6.10 -17.68 -20.48
N THR A 104 7.32 -18.16 -20.71
CA THR A 104 8.51 -17.41 -20.34
C THR A 104 8.36 -16.04 -20.99
N LEU A 105 7.60 -15.16 -20.34
CA LEU A 105 7.75 -13.74 -20.54
C LEU A 105 9.15 -13.49 -20.00
N PHE A 106 10.13 -13.61 -20.88
CA PHE A 106 11.33 -12.82 -20.80
C PHE A 106 10.84 -11.37 -20.76
N THR A 107 10.44 -10.88 -19.58
CA THR A 107 10.42 -9.47 -19.30
C THR A 107 11.88 -9.06 -19.39
N SER A 108 12.33 -8.76 -20.61
CA SER A 108 13.55 -8.01 -20.80
C SER A 108 13.39 -6.77 -19.93
N SER A 109 14.11 -6.73 -18.80
CA SER A 109 14.11 -5.56 -17.94
C SER A 109 14.47 -4.39 -18.84
N LYS A 110 13.51 -3.48 -19.03
CA LYS A 110 13.76 -2.28 -19.83
C LYS A 110 14.81 -1.51 -19.05
N LEU A 111 16.04 -1.51 -19.57
CA LEU A 111 17.12 -0.78 -18.93
C LEU A 111 16.85 0.71 -19.14
N HIS A 112 16.30 1.34 -18.11
CA HIS A 112 16.15 2.77 -18.09
C HIS A 112 17.51 3.39 -17.73
N ASN A 113 18.06 4.21 -18.63
CA ASN A 113 19.22 5.03 -18.30
C ASN A 113 18.75 6.17 -17.38
N PHE A 114 19.00 6.01 -16.09
CA PHE A 114 18.68 6.99 -15.05
C PHE A 114 19.80 8.02 -14.88
N GLU A 115 20.33 8.55 -15.98
CA GLU A 115 21.31 9.62 -15.92
C GLU A 115 20.64 10.90 -15.36
N ASN A 116 21.32 11.57 -14.43
CA ASN A 116 20.93 12.86 -13.85
C ASN A 116 19.66 12.89 -12.98
N PHE A 117 19.43 11.89 -12.13
CA PHE A 117 18.43 12.05 -11.07
C PHE A 117 18.83 13.11 -10.05
N PRO A 118 17.85 13.90 -9.54
CA PRO A 118 18.10 14.80 -8.43
C PRO A 118 18.41 14.00 -7.16
N GLU A 119 18.99 14.68 -6.17
CA GLU A 119 19.18 14.05 -4.85
C GLU A 119 17.83 13.61 -4.26
N PRO A 120 17.75 12.39 -3.70
CA PRO A 120 16.52 11.92 -3.08
C PRO A 120 16.06 12.85 -1.96
N ARG A 121 14.78 13.23 -1.98
CA ARG A 121 14.16 14.00 -0.90
C ARG A 121 12.87 13.37 -0.42
N ASN A 122 12.38 13.84 0.73
CA ASN A 122 11.02 13.55 1.15
C ASN A 122 10.10 14.60 0.51
N ALA A 123 8.94 14.17 0.03
CA ALA A 123 7.93 15.08 -0.47
C ALA A 123 7.00 15.54 0.67
N THR A 124 6.40 16.72 0.50
CA THR A 124 5.47 17.29 1.49
C THR A 124 4.13 16.56 1.43
N GLU A 125 3.29 16.73 2.46
CA GLU A 125 1.96 16.12 2.48
C GLU A 125 1.12 16.58 1.29
N GLU A 126 1.18 17.87 0.92
CA GLU A 126 0.47 18.40 -0.23
C GLU A 126 0.95 17.79 -1.55
N GLN A 127 2.25 17.53 -1.69
CA GLN A 127 2.81 16.86 -2.86
C GLN A 127 2.34 15.40 -2.96
N GLN A 128 2.19 14.71 -1.83
CA GLN A 128 1.69 13.34 -1.83
C GLN A 128 0.22 13.32 -2.21
N GLU A 129 -0.57 14.21 -1.62
CA GLU A 129 -1.98 14.35 -1.93
C GLU A 129 -2.19 14.71 -3.39
N ALA A 130 -1.45 15.67 -3.93
CA ALA A 130 -1.52 16.04 -5.34
C ALA A 130 -1.16 14.89 -6.28
N PHE A 131 -0.19 14.04 -5.93
CA PHE A 131 0.15 12.87 -6.72
C PHE A 131 -0.97 11.81 -6.70
N HIS A 132 -1.52 11.51 -5.52
CA HIS A 132 -2.55 10.48 -5.36
C HIS A 132 -3.97 10.94 -5.71
N SER A 133 -4.20 12.25 -5.80
CA SER A 133 -5.46 12.86 -6.24
C SER A 133 -5.57 12.91 -7.77
N LYS A 134 -4.46 12.76 -8.50
CA LYS A 134 -4.46 12.53 -9.94
C LYS A 134 -4.99 11.12 -10.20
N SER A 135 -6.30 10.95 -10.09
CA SER A 135 -6.94 9.78 -10.64
C SER A 135 -6.69 9.74 -12.15
N TYR A 136 -6.60 8.56 -12.72
CA TYR A 136 -6.81 8.36 -14.15
C TYR A 136 -8.30 8.54 -14.49
N ASP A 137 -8.95 9.58 -13.95
CA ASP A 137 -10.32 10.00 -14.22
C ASP A 137 -10.37 10.79 -15.55
N ASN A 138 -9.62 10.33 -16.55
CA ASN A 138 -9.96 10.61 -17.95
C ASN A 138 -11.00 9.62 -18.47
N PHE A 139 -11.74 8.94 -17.58
CA PHE A 139 -13.05 8.40 -17.94
C PHE A 139 -14.07 9.53 -17.82
N TYR A 140 -14.07 10.39 -18.85
CA TYR A 140 -15.25 11.17 -19.17
C TYR A 140 -16.36 10.15 -19.49
N ILE A 141 -17.24 9.87 -18.52
CA ILE A 141 -18.48 9.18 -18.80
C ILE A 141 -19.39 10.28 -19.35
N PRO A 142 -19.64 10.32 -20.67
CA PRO A 142 -20.44 11.37 -21.23
C PRO A 142 -21.89 11.16 -20.80
N ASP A 143 -22.54 12.20 -20.27
CA ASP A 143 -23.94 12.14 -19.82
C ASP A 143 -24.93 11.90 -20.99
N SER A 144 -24.46 11.95 -22.24
CA SER A 144 -25.25 11.66 -23.43
C SER A 144 -24.41 11.14 -24.60
N ILE A 145 -25.05 10.40 -25.50
CA ILE A 145 -24.40 9.77 -26.66
C ILE A 145 -23.85 10.79 -27.68
N GLU A 146 -24.22 12.07 -27.54
CA GLU A 146 -23.84 13.15 -28.45
C GLU A 146 -22.45 13.73 -28.12
N ASP A 147 -21.87 13.38 -26.99
CA ASP A 147 -20.61 13.97 -26.51
C ASP A 147 -19.36 13.14 -26.83
N PHE A 148 -19.51 12.06 -27.60
CA PHE A 148 -18.41 11.21 -28.08
C PHE A 148 -17.50 11.89 -29.13
N GLY A 149 -17.78 13.13 -29.52
CA GLY A 149 -17.10 13.82 -30.62
C GLY A 149 -16.26 15.04 -30.24
N LYS A 150 -16.22 15.46 -28.98
CA LYS A 150 -15.49 16.68 -28.59
C LYS A 150 -14.17 16.34 -27.92
N SER A 151 -13.08 16.37 -28.68
CA SER A 151 -11.73 16.39 -28.10
C SER A 151 -11.54 17.71 -27.36
N SER A 152 -11.39 17.66 -26.04
CA SER A 152 -11.03 18.84 -25.25
C SER A 152 -9.51 18.96 -25.17
N ASP A 153 -8.97 19.86 -25.98
CA ASP A 153 -7.73 20.56 -25.65
C ASP A 153 -7.88 21.27 -24.29
N GLN A 154 -6.76 21.40 -23.58
CA GLN A 154 -6.64 21.90 -22.21
C GLN A 154 -7.43 23.20 -21.95
N GLU A 155 -8.20 23.22 -20.85
CA GLU A 155 -8.35 24.44 -20.06
C GLU A 155 -8.63 24.11 -18.58
N ASN A 156 -7.70 24.54 -17.73
CA ASN A 156 -7.80 24.47 -16.27
C ASN A 156 -8.85 25.49 -15.80
N ASN A 157 -9.91 25.07 -15.11
CA ASN A 157 -10.67 25.94 -14.22
C ASN A 157 -11.39 25.19 -13.08
N SER A 158 -10.99 25.56 -11.86
CA SER A 158 -11.51 25.37 -10.51
C SER A 158 -12.93 24.82 -10.29
N THR A 159 -13.11 23.90 -9.32
CA THR A 159 -14.08 24.09 -8.21
C THR A 159 -13.85 23.10 -7.06
N SER A 160 -13.30 23.59 -5.94
CA SER A 160 -13.20 22.82 -4.68
C SER A 160 -14.57 22.74 -4.01
N ASN A 161 -15.30 21.65 -4.24
CA ASN A 161 -16.45 21.30 -3.41
C ASN A 161 -15.95 20.80 -2.04
N LYS A 162 -16.15 21.63 -1.02
CA LYS A 162 -15.89 21.33 0.40
C LYS A 162 -16.57 20.02 0.81
N ILE A 163 -15.77 19.00 1.16
CA ILE A 163 -16.27 17.82 1.86
C ILE A 163 -16.56 18.24 3.31
N SER A 164 -17.82 18.15 3.71
CA SER A 164 -18.25 18.35 5.09
C SER A 164 -17.62 17.28 5.99
N ILE A 165 -16.84 17.71 6.99
CA ILE A 165 -16.31 16.84 8.04
C ILE A 165 -17.49 16.35 8.89
N PHE A 166 -17.84 15.07 8.74
CA PHE A 166 -18.84 14.41 9.57
C PHE A 166 -18.33 14.27 11.02
N LYS A 167 -19.16 14.64 11.99
CA LYS A 167 -18.91 14.39 13.41
C LYS A 167 -18.96 12.88 13.67
N VAL A 168 -17.86 12.33 14.17
CA VAL A 168 -17.71 10.90 14.49
C VAL A 168 -18.57 10.56 15.72
N ASN A 169 -19.45 9.58 15.61
CA ASN A 169 -20.26 9.07 16.73
C ASN A 169 -19.53 7.95 17.49
N ASN A 170 -19.94 7.66 18.73
CA ASN A 170 -19.32 6.62 19.59
C ASN A 170 -19.38 5.20 18.98
N ALA A 171 -20.42 4.90 18.18
CA ALA A 171 -20.52 3.62 17.45
C ALA A 171 -19.47 3.49 16.33
N ASP A 172 -19.10 4.60 15.68
CA ASP A 172 -18.07 4.62 14.64
C ASP A 172 -16.68 4.37 15.24
N SER A 173 -16.45 4.77 16.49
CA SER A 173 -15.22 4.47 17.24
C SER A 173 -15.05 2.97 17.48
N GLN A 174 -16.12 2.25 17.85
CA GLN A 174 -16.06 0.80 18.07
C GLN A 174 -15.86 0.01 16.76
N LEU A 175 -16.50 0.45 15.68
CA LEU A 175 -16.28 -0.11 14.34
C LEU A 175 -14.85 0.15 13.85
N TYR A 176 -14.32 1.36 14.09
CA TYR A 176 -12.93 1.72 13.77
C TYR A 176 -11.95 0.83 14.54
N GLU A 177 -12.14 0.66 15.86
CA GLU A 177 -11.33 -0.24 16.66
C GLU A 177 -11.40 -1.69 16.16
N LYS A 178 -12.59 -2.19 15.80
CA LYS A 178 -12.76 -3.55 15.26
C LYS A 178 -12.07 -3.71 13.90
N PHE A 179 -12.13 -2.69 13.05
CA PHE A 179 -11.46 -2.67 11.75
C PHE A 179 -9.94 -2.64 11.90
N GLU A 180 -9.39 -1.79 12.77
CA GLU A 180 -7.97 -1.76 13.13
C GLU A 180 -7.51 -3.14 13.63
N LYS A 181 -8.26 -3.77 14.54
CA LYS A 181 -7.96 -5.13 15.05
C LYS A 181 -7.88 -6.17 13.93
N LEU A 182 -8.83 -6.15 13.00
CA LEU A 182 -8.86 -7.06 11.85
C LEU A 182 -7.66 -6.86 10.92
N GLN A 183 -7.29 -5.61 10.62
CA GLN A 183 -6.14 -5.30 9.77
C GLN A 183 -4.82 -5.69 10.43
N VAL A 184 -4.67 -5.44 11.73
CA VAL A 184 -3.50 -5.88 12.51
C VAL A 184 -3.39 -7.41 12.48
N LYS A 185 -4.51 -8.13 12.66
CA LYS A 185 -4.58 -9.60 12.55
C LYS A 185 -4.16 -10.09 11.15
N MET A 186 -4.60 -9.40 10.09
CA MET A 186 -4.22 -9.72 8.70
C MET A 186 -2.72 -9.49 8.45
N ILE A 187 -2.15 -8.38 8.93
CA ILE A 187 -0.72 -8.08 8.81
C ILE A 187 0.11 -9.17 9.48
N PHE A 188 -0.22 -9.55 10.72
CA PHE A 188 0.55 -10.56 11.44
C PHE A 188 0.34 -11.99 10.91
N LYS A 189 -0.87 -12.36 10.50
CA LYS A 189 -1.12 -13.65 9.83
C LYS A 189 -0.28 -13.78 8.56
N LYS A 190 -0.17 -12.71 7.76
CA LYS A 190 0.69 -12.68 6.56
C LYS A 190 2.18 -12.79 6.91
N ILE A 191 2.66 -12.07 7.94
CA ILE A 191 4.05 -12.17 8.41
C ILE A 191 4.38 -13.61 8.80
N ILE A 192 3.52 -14.27 9.58
CA ILE A 192 3.73 -15.67 10.02
C ILE A 192 3.81 -16.60 8.80
N ILE A 193 2.87 -16.49 7.85
CA ILE A 193 2.86 -17.30 6.62
C ILE A 193 4.15 -17.13 5.81
N ILE A 194 4.68 -15.90 5.70
CA ILE A 194 5.93 -15.62 4.98
C ILE A 194 7.12 -16.24 5.72
N THR A 195 7.18 -16.13 7.05
CA THR A 195 8.30 -16.67 7.85
C THR A 195 8.34 -18.19 7.94
N MET A 196 7.23 -18.89 7.70
CA MET A 196 7.20 -20.37 7.74
C MET A 196 7.43 -21.04 6.38
N LYS A 197 7.61 -20.27 5.30
CA LYS A 197 7.90 -20.76 3.94
C LYS A 197 9.37 -20.62 3.51
N GLN A 198 10.25 -20.17 4.41
CA GLN A 198 11.71 -20.18 4.27
C GLN A 198 12.31 -21.20 5.23
#